data_AF-A0AB35NGL5-F1
#
_entry.id   AF-A0AB35NGL5-F1
#
_cell.length_a   1.000
_cell.length_b   1.000
_cell.length_c   1.000
_cell.angle_alpha   90.00
_cell.angle_beta   90.00
_cell.angle_gamma   90.00
#
_symmetry.space_group_name_H-M   'P 1'
#
loop_
_entity.id
_entity.type
_entity.pdbx_description
1 polymer ?
#
loop_
_entity_poly.entity_id
_entity_poly.type
_entity_poly.pdbx_seq_one_letter_code
_entity_poly.pdbx_strand_id
1 'polypeptide(L)'
;MLNKNAITSVIISLLLTGCGGGSGNDASPGNGSGNNNTTLTLQANVIQETQCGTTTSSPNAEILVHDQNWQVLSRHKANSAGQISAAITGANTVNLSVITFSTGAGAEFVVNSYAQHPVVDMGTIFVPGKTQQGCECRNTNVRVNSPNGALSASDVQLTGFSSPELRKSSPAFNEVLFEQVGICRVANGSWPLLTAFANHGSANAIAGSIRQYNGNSEVSLTLDQNVSTIPVSVNSSSASLLEGHFTETGTINLRSRMNSNEAFVFNELDGVNYIMVRASDTQFDVTDGGTVLRSASQRINFLPPINDAVVLNIPTSDAMSALENFLVRDLPSDNFNYNLGAIPGFNTFYLYVQTTLTDGTRYFQSFIGPLQGQYPDDVAPADYGIDDKFDENIRATVAVSVIRYDENASYQQYLLNQIERSKLTASARATGKWAKYSTVSIQVTAPN
;
A
#
# COMPACT_ATOMS: atom_id res chain seq x y z
N MET A 1 -18.32 11.82 -5.43
CA MET A 1 -19.30 10.75 -5.08
C MET A 1 -18.65 9.36 -4.92
N LEU A 2 -18.66 8.77 -3.71
CA LEU A 2 -18.89 7.32 -3.64
C LEU A 2 -20.28 7.12 -4.23
N ASN A 3 -20.45 6.48 -5.39
CA ASN A 3 -21.80 6.15 -5.87
C ASN A 3 -22.39 5.08 -4.94
N LYS A 4 -22.88 5.53 -3.78
CA LYS A 4 -23.50 4.72 -2.73
C LYS A 4 -24.62 3.88 -3.32
N ASN A 5 -25.35 4.35 -4.32
CA ASN A 5 -26.46 3.60 -4.92
C ASN A 5 -25.99 2.34 -5.67
N ALA A 6 -24.82 2.39 -6.31
CA ALA A 6 -24.19 1.22 -6.95
C ALA A 6 -23.53 0.27 -5.93
N ILE A 7 -22.88 0.81 -4.89
CA ILE A 7 -22.15 0.03 -3.88
C ILE A 7 -23.09 -0.61 -2.84
N THR A 8 -24.15 0.08 -2.43
CA THR A 8 -25.09 -0.37 -1.38
C THR A 8 -25.95 -1.54 -1.85
N SER A 9 -26.38 -1.55 -3.11
CA SER A 9 -27.16 -2.65 -3.69
C SER A 9 -26.37 -3.96 -3.76
N VAL A 10 -25.04 -3.86 -3.88
CA VAL A 10 -24.13 -5.01 -3.89
C VAL A 10 -23.84 -5.50 -2.46
N ILE A 11 -23.50 -4.62 -1.51
CA ILE A 11 -23.10 -5.04 -0.15
C ILE A 11 -24.25 -5.70 0.63
N ILE A 12 -25.49 -5.24 0.44
CA ILE A 12 -26.66 -5.79 1.15
C ILE A 12 -26.97 -7.22 0.70
N SER A 13 -26.73 -7.56 -0.57
CA SER A 13 -27.05 -8.89 -1.12
C SER A 13 -26.04 -9.99 -0.71
N LEU A 14 -24.86 -9.60 -0.24
CA LEU A 14 -23.69 -10.47 -0.05
C LEU A 14 -23.50 -11.00 1.37
N LEU A 15 -24.05 -10.31 2.36
CA LEU A 15 -23.72 -10.50 3.78
C LEU A 15 -24.95 -10.86 4.64
N LEU A 16 -26.08 -11.20 4.00
CA LEU A 16 -27.33 -11.57 4.68
C LEU A 16 -27.32 -13.02 5.17
N THR A 17 -26.51 -13.31 6.20
CA THR A 17 -26.81 -14.39 7.15
C THR A 17 -26.72 -13.83 8.57
N GLY A 18 -27.86 -13.34 9.06
CA GLY A 18 -28.27 -13.28 10.46
C GLY A 18 -27.30 -12.66 11.49
N CYS A 19 -27.63 -11.47 11.97
CA CYS A 19 -27.43 -11.15 13.39
C CYS A 19 -28.49 -10.14 13.86
N GLY A 20 -29.29 -10.53 14.85
CA GLY A 20 -30.36 -9.74 15.41
C GLY A 20 -29.91 -8.92 16.62
N GLY A 21 -30.44 -7.69 16.71
CA GLY A 21 -30.90 -7.05 17.95
C GLY A 21 -29.88 -6.59 19.00
N GLY A 22 -29.89 -5.27 19.27
CA GLY A 22 -29.37 -4.70 20.51
C GLY A 22 -29.22 -3.18 20.48
N SER A 23 -30.22 -2.45 20.96
CA SER A 23 -30.20 -1.00 21.18
C SER A 23 -29.57 -0.67 22.55
N GLY A 24 -28.74 0.38 22.58
CA GLY A 24 -28.18 0.95 23.82
C GLY A 24 -27.83 2.42 23.63
N ASN A 25 -28.41 3.27 24.48
CA ASN A 25 -28.28 4.73 24.50
C ASN A 25 -27.07 5.21 25.34
N ASP A 26 -26.73 6.48 25.09
CA ASP A 26 -26.02 7.45 25.95
C ASP A 26 -24.50 7.31 26.17
N ALA A 27 -23.73 8.29 25.68
CA ALA A 27 -23.40 9.52 26.41
C ALA A 27 -22.18 10.21 25.76
N SER A 28 -22.34 11.48 25.41
CA SER A 28 -21.28 12.35 24.90
C SER A 28 -20.49 12.96 26.07
N PRO A 29 -19.15 12.93 26.07
CA PRO A 29 -18.36 13.90 26.81
C PRO A 29 -17.91 14.99 25.83
N GLY A 30 -18.49 16.18 25.99
CA GLY A 30 -17.91 17.40 25.45
C GLY A 30 -16.53 17.64 26.06
N ASN A 31 -15.60 18.16 25.25
CA ASN A 31 -14.35 18.71 25.77
C ASN A 31 -14.06 20.07 25.12
N GLY A 32 -13.65 20.99 25.99
CA GLY A 32 -13.65 22.43 25.78
C GLY A 32 -12.76 22.95 24.67
N SER A 33 -13.30 23.96 23.98
CA SER A 33 -12.55 24.88 23.13
C SER A 33 -11.67 25.78 24.03
N GLY A 34 -10.40 25.43 24.15
CA GLY A 34 -9.36 26.36 24.56
C GLY A 34 -9.06 27.28 23.38
N ASN A 35 -9.55 28.53 23.45
CA ASN A 35 -9.30 29.56 22.45
C ASN A 35 -7.85 30.03 22.53
N ASN A 36 -6.92 29.23 22.00
CA ASN A 36 -5.54 29.64 21.79
C ASN A 36 -5.44 30.26 20.40
N ASN A 37 -5.11 31.56 20.37
CA ASN A 37 -4.86 32.33 19.16
C ASN A 37 -3.51 31.97 18.49
N THR A 38 -3.14 30.69 18.55
CA THR A 38 -1.91 30.15 17.98
C THR A 38 -2.18 29.75 16.54
N THR A 39 -1.47 30.40 15.62
CA THR A 39 -1.41 29.99 14.21
C THR A 39 -0.30 28.94 14.08
N LEU A 40 -0.67 27.75 13.63
CA LEU A 40 0.25 26.68 13.27
C LEU A 40 0.33 26.60 11.74
N THR A 41 1.41 26.02 11.22
CA THR A 41 1.60 25.89 9.77
C THR A 41 1.61 24.43 9.36
N LEU A 42 0.71 24.07 8.44
CA LEU A 42 0.75 22.81 7.71
C LEU A 42 1.71 22.96 6.53
N GLN A 43 2.68 22.06 6.39
CA GLN A 43 3.65 22.08 5.30
C GLN A 43 3.76 20.70 4.65
N ALA A 44 4.08 20.66 3.36
CA ALA A 44 4.41 19.42 2.66
C ALA A 44 5.30 19.68 1.44
N ASN A 45 6.12 18.67 1.11
CA ASN A 45 6.90 18.61 -0.12
C ASN A 45 6.31 17.54 -1.05
N VAL A 46 5.99 17.93 -2.27
CA VAL A 46 5.29 17.11 -3.27
C VAL A 46 6.30 16.74 -4.35
N ILE A 47 6.50 15.43 -4.49
CA ILE A 47 7.48 14.88 -5.42
C ILE A 47 6.87 13.76 -6.26
N GLN A 48 7.45 13.53 -7.43
CA GLN A 48 7.16 12.39 -8.28
C GLN A 48 8.45 11.58 -8.49
N GLU A 49 8.33 10.25 -8.48
CA GLU A 49 9.47 9.38 -8.79
C GLU A 49 9.85 9.47 -10.27
N THR A 50 11.13 9.28 -10.57
CA THR A 50 11.63 9.17 -11.94
C THR A 50 11.84 7.70 -12.31
N GLN A 51 11.93 7.40 -13.61
CA GLN A 51 12.20 6.04 -14.09
C GLN A 51 13.57 5.50 -13.64
N CYS A 52 14.49 6.36 -13.21
CA CYS A 52 15.83 6.02 -12.73
C CYS A 52 15.95 6.03 -11.20
N GLY A 53 14.82 6.04 -10.47
CA GLY A 53 14.80 5.89 -9.01
C GLY A 53 15.17 7.16 -8.22
N THR A 54 15.17 8.33 -8.87
CA THR A 54 15.28 9.63 -8.22
C THR A 54 13.90 10.29 -8.08
N THR A 55 13.85 11.52 -7.57
CA THR A 55 12.61 12.26 -7.38
C THR A 55 12.72 13.67 -7.95
N THR A 56 11.61 14.18 -8.49
CA THR A 56 11.48 15.57 -8.97
C THR A 56 10.29 16.25 -8.29
N SER A 57 10.35 17.56 -8.11
CA SER A 57 9.22 18.34 -7.58
C SER A 57 8.01 18.24 -8.52
N SER A 58 6.81 18.18 -7.96
CA SER A 58 5.57 18.14 -8.74
C SER A 58 4.51 19.08 -8.18
N PRO A 59 3.81 19.86 -9.03
CA PRO A 59 2.69 20.69 -8.61
C PRO A 59 1.36 19.90 -8.50
N ASN A 60 1.35 18.60 -8.81
CA ASN A 60 0.12 17.81 -8.94
C ASN A 60 -0.39 17.26 -7.59
N ALA A 61 -0.56 18.16 -6.63
CA ALA A 61 -1.19 17.85 -5.36
C ALA A 61 -1.96 19.04 -4.78
N GLU A 62 -2.98 18.74 -4.00
CA GLU A 62 -3.75 19.70 -3.22
C GLU A 62 -4.06 19.14 -1.84
N ILE A 63 -4.01 20.00 -0.83
CA ILE A 63 -4.51 19.69 0.51
C ILE A 63 -5.80 20.46 0.75
N LEU A 64 -6.84 19.73 1.15
CA LEU A 64 -8.09 20.28 1.64
C LEU A 64 -8.11 20.21 3.16
N VAL A 65 -8.46 21.31 3.81
CA VAL A 65 -8.70 21.36 5.25
C VAL A 65 -10.20 21.41 5.46
N HIS A 66 -10.72 20.54 6.33
CA HIS A 66 -12.14 20.40 6.58
C HIS A 66 -12.50 20.77 8.02
N ASP A 67 -13.78 21.10 8.23
CA ASP A 67 -14.37 21.18 9.56
C ASP A 67 -14.69 19.79 10.14
N GLN A 68 -15.35 19.76 11.30
CA GLN A 68 -15.75 18.52 11.96
C GLN A 68 -16.78 17.70 11.17
N ASN A 69 -17.56 18.35 10.31
CA ASN A 69 -18.58 17.75 9.43
C ASN A 69 -18.06 17.49 8.02
N TRP A 70 -16.72 17.49 7.84
CA TRP A 70 -16.04 17.28 6.56
C TRP A 70 -16.31 18.33 5.47
N GLN A 71 -16.86 19.50 5.82
CA GLN A 71 -17.00 20.62 4.88
C GLN A 71 -15.66 21.30 4.64
N VAL A 72 -15.34 21.62 3.38
CA VAL A 72 -14.06 22.23 3.01
C VAL A 72 -14.00 23.68 3.55
N LEU A 73 -13.03 23.92 4.44
CA LEU A 73 -12.72 25.25 4.97
C LEU A 73 -11.70 26.00 4.09
N SER A 74 -10.70 25.28 3.58
CA SER A 74 -9.66 25.88 2.73
C SER A 74 -8.97 24.84 1.85
N ARG A 75 -8.32 25.33 0.79
CA ARG A 75 -7.66 24.54 -0.24
C ARG A 75 -6.26 25.08 -0.49
N HIS A 76 -5.27 24.19 -0.58
CA HIS A 76 -3.86 24.56 -0.70
C HIS A 76 -3.17 23.71 -1.76
N LYS A 77 -2.91 24.29 -2.93
CA LYS A 77 -2.26 23.61 -4.07
C LYS A 77 -0.75 23.71 -3.95
N ALA A 78 -0.06 22.67 -4.44
CA ALA A 78 1.39 22.71 -4.55
C ALA A 78 1.85 23.76 -5.56
N ASN A 79 2.90 24.51 -5.22
CA ASN A 79 3.52 25.44 -6.15
C ASN A 79 4.42 24.71 -7.17
N SER A 80 5.04 25.45 -8.09
CA SER A 80 5.95 24.88 -9.11
C SER A 80 7.21 24.22 -8.52
N ALA A 81 7.58 24.53 -7.28
CA ALA A 81 8.66 23.86 -6.55
C ALA A 81 8.18 22.62 -5.78
N GLY A 82 6.88 22.27 -5.88
CA GLY A 82 6.28 21.16 -5.15
C GLY A 82 6.06 21.45 -3.68
N GLN A 83 5.92 22.72 -3.26
CA GLN A 83 5.73 23.06 -1.85
C GLN A 83 4.27 23.45 -1.58
N ILE A 84 3.74 22.99 -0.44
CA ILE A 84 2.48 23.44 0.14
C ILE A 84 2.77 24.04 1.51
N SER A 85 2.20 25.21 1.80
CA SER A 85 2.28 25.86 3.10
C SER A 85 0.95 26.57 3.41
N ALA A 86 0.35 26.22 4.55
CA ALA A 86 -0.95 26.73 4.97
C ALA A 86 -0.94 27.12 6.45
N ALA A 87 -1.36 28.35 6.74
CA ALA A 87 -1.55 28.83 8.11
C ALA A 87 -2.92 28.39 8.63
N ILE A 88 -2.95 27.65 9.74
CA ILE A 88 -4.15 27.18 10.41
C ILE A 88 -4.23 27.86 11.78
N THR A 89 -5.31 28.58 12.04
CA THR A 89 -5.49 29.34 13.29
C THR A 89 -6.51 28.66 14.18
N GLY A 90 -6.19 28.55 15.48
CA GLY A 90 -7.16 28.12 16.50
C GLY A 90 -7.42 26.61 16.58
N ALA A 91 -6.64 25.79 15.87
CA ALA A 91 -6.75 24.33 15.91
C ALA A 91 -5.38 23.65 15.85
N ASN A 92 -5.14 22.69 16.75
CA ASN A 92 -3.93 21.86 16.77
C ASN A 92 -4.08 20.60 15.90
N THR A 93 -5.32 20.22 15.59
CA THR A 93 -5.68 19.10 14.74
C THR A 93 -6.78 19.52 13.76
N VAL A 94 -6.74 19.00 12.55
CA VAL A 94 -7.74 19.24 11.51
C VAL A 94 -8.12 17.95 10.80
N ASN A 95 -9.35 17.89 10.27
CA ASN A 95 -9.66 16.90 9.25
C ASN A 95 -9.03 17.37 7.95
N LEU A 96 -8.28 16.51 7.26
CA LEU A 96 -7.62 16.88 6.02
C LEU A 96 -7.80 15.82 4.94
N SER A 97 -7.71 16.25 3.70
CA SER A 97 -7.63 15.36 2.55
C SER A 97 -6.49 15.78 1.64
N VAL A 98 -5.66 14.81 1.27
CA VAL A 98 -4.56 14.99 0.32
C VAL A 98 -4.98 14.40 -1.01
N ILE A 99 -5.05 15.24 -2.03
CA ILE A 99 -5.34 14.86 -3.41
C ILE A 99 -4.02 14.85 -4.17
N THR A 100 -3.70 13.75 -4.86
CA THR A 100 -2.59 13.67 -5.81
C THR A 100 -3.09 13.06 -7.12
N PHE A 101 -2.50 13.47 -8.24
CA PHE A 101 -2.94 12.98 -9.53
C PHE A 101 -1.82 12.96 -10.57
N SER A 102 -1.92 12.04 -11.52
CA SER A 102 -1.08 11.99 -12.71
C SER A 102 -1.92 12.22 -13.97
N THR A 103 -1.26 12.56 -15.07
CA THR A 103 -1.90 12.80 -16.36
C THR A 103 -1.30 11.89 -17.42
N GLY A 104 -2.06 11.60 -18.49
CA GLY A 104 -1.64 10.74 -19.59
C GLY A 104 -2.17 9.31 -19.48
N ALA A 105 -1.57 8.39 -20.24
CA ALA A 105 -2.00 6.99 -20.25
C ALA A 105 -1.77 6.34 -18.88
N GLY A 106 -2.80 5.69 -18.33
CA GLY A 106 -2.76 5.14 -16.97
C GLY A 106 -2.76 6.20 -15.88
N ALA A 107 -3.41 7.35 -16.14
CA ALA A 107 -3.63 8.39 -15.14
C ALA A 107 -4.20 7.80 -13.84
N GLU A 108 -3.76 8.34 -12.71
CA GLU A 108 -4.26 7.97 -11.39
C GLU A 108 -4.74 9.23 -10.67
N PHE A 109 -5.84 9.09 -9.93
CA PHE A 109 -6.40 10.13 -9.08
C PHE A 109 -6.59 9.56 -7.68
N VAL A 110 -5.83 10.08 -6.72
CA VAL A 110 -5.72 9.52 -5.37
C VAL A 110 -6.13 10.56 -4.35
N VAL A 111 -7.07 10.18 -3.49
CA VAL A 111 -7.54 10.98 -2.36
C VAL A 111 -7.26 10.22 -1.06
N ASN A 112 -6.53 10.82 -0.13
CA ASN A 112 -6.29 10.26 1.19
C ASN A 112 -6.80 11.23 2.26
N SER A 113 -7.85 10.85 2.97
CA SER A 113 -8.46 11.63 4.03
C SER A 113 -8.04 11.15 5.41
N TYR A 114 -7.76 12.08 6.31
CA TYR A 114 -7.28 11.82 7.66
C TYR A 114 -8.15 12.60 8.65
N ALA A 115 -8.76 11.90 9.60
CA ALA A 115 -9.45 12.55 10.71
C ALA A 115 -8.45 13.10 11.73
N GLN A 116 -8.73 14.25 12.36
CA GLN A 116 -7.94 14.74 13.52
C GLN A 116 -6.41 14.77 13.29
N HIS A 117 -5.96 15.07 12.08
CA HIS A 117 -4.54 15.12 11.74
C HIS A 117 -3.86 16.32 12.41
N PRO A 118 -2.68 16.16 13.04
CA PRO A 118 -1.97 17.26 13.66
C PRO A 118 -1.56 18.33 12.65
N VAL A 119 -1.64 19.62 13.00
CA VAL A 119 -1.17 20.70 12.12
C VAL A 119 0.35 20.83 12.24
N VAL A 120 1.08 20.13 11.38
CA VAL A 120 2.55 20.08 11.34
C VAL A 120 3.07 19.92 9.90
N ASP A 121 4.39 19.90 9.72
CA ASP A 121 5.01 19.46 8.47
C ASP A 121 4.76 17.96 8.22
N MET A 122 3.93 17.66 7.22
CA MET A 122 3.53 16.33 6.77
C MET A 122 4.66 15.54 6.10
N GLY A 123 5.78 16.20 5.79
CA GLY A 123 6.91 15.61 5.07
C GLY A 123 6.62 15.50 3.59
N THR A 124 6.76 14.29 3.04
CA THR A 124 6.75 14.08 1.59
C THR A 124 5.43 13.46 1.12
N ILE A 125 4.80 14.10 0.14
CA ILE A 125 3.65 13.61 -0.62
C ILE A 125 4.16 13.10 -1.97
N PHE A 126 3.79 11.86 -2.31
CA PHE A 126 4.17 11.23 -3.57
C PHE A 126 3.03 11.35 -4.59
N VAL A 127 3.35 11.91 -5.75
CA VAL A 127 2.46 11.90 -6.91
C VAL A 127 2.56 10.54 -7.60
N PRO A 128 1.42 9.91 -7.95
CA PRO A 128 1.42 8.62 -8.64
C PRO A 128 2.19 8.62 -9.97
N GLY A 129 2.65 7.43 -10.34
CA GLY A 129 3.39 7.18 -11.59
C GLY A 129 4.86 7.63 -11.54
N LYS A 130 5.54 7.47 -12.67
CA LYS A 130 6.97 7.82 -12.84
C LYS A 130 7.17 8.71 -14.07
N THR A 131 8.07 9.67 -13.96
CA THR A 131 8.47 10.54 -15.07
C THR A 131 9.82 10.13 -15.67
N GLN A 132 10.04 10.43 -16.95
CA GLN A 132 11.34 10.25 -17.63
C GLN A 132 12.33 11.40 -17.39
N GLN A 133 11.90 12.44 -16.69
CA GLN A 133 12.73 13.64 -16.47
C GLN A 133 14.07 13.28 -15.82
N GLY A 134 15.18 13.69 -16.46
CA GLY A 134 16.53 13.50 -15.94
C GLY A 134 17.08 12.08 -16.05
N CYS A 135 16.37 11.16 -16.71
CA CYS A 135 16.82 9.79 -16.89
C CYS A 135 17.32 9.52 -18.33
N GLU A 136 18.42 8.79 -18.41
CA GLU A 136 18.91 8.14 -19.63
C GLU A 136 18.43 6.69 -19.63
N CYS A 137 17.54 6.34 -20.57
CA CYS A 137 16.98 5.00 -20.68
C CYS A 137 17.48 4.28 -21.94
N ARG A 138 17.71 2.97 -21.84
CA ARG A 138 18.12 2.10 -22.95
C ARG A 138 17.45 0.75 -22.84
N ASN A 139 17.31 0.07 -23.97
CA ASN A 139 16.92 -1.34 -24.00
C ASN A 139 18.17 -2.21 -24.12
N THR A 140 18.27 -3.25 -23.31
CA THR A 140 19.31 -4.27 -23.42
C THR A 140 18.74 -5.66 -23.23
N ASN A 141 19.49 -6.67 -23.65
CA ASN A 141 19.18 -8.06 -23.35
C ASN A 141 19.84 -8.44 -22.01
N VAL A 142 19.13 -9.18 -21.16
CA VAL A 142 19.64 -9.71 -19.90
C VAL A 142 19.60 -11.23 -19.97
N ARG A 143 20.77 -11.86 -20.04
CA ARG A 143 20.93 -13.31 -19.96
C ARG A 143 21.13 -13.72 -18.51
N VAL A 144 20.16 -14.43 -17.97
CA VAL A 144 20.22 -15.04 -16.65
C VAL A 144 20.68 -16.49 -16.80
N ASN A 145 21.72 -16.88 -16.08
CA ASN A 145 22.24 -18.24 -16.06
C ASN A 145 22.29 -18.77 -14.62
N SER A 146 22.21 -20.08 -14.43
CA SER A 146 22.40 -20.70 -13.12
C SER A 146 23.40 -21.87 -13.16
N PRO A 147 24.38 -21.90 -12.24
CA PRO A 147 25.17 -23.10 -11.97
C PRO A 147 24.43 -24.11 -11.07
N ASN A 148 23.36 -23.69 -10.41
CA ASN A 148 22.69 -24.42 -9.34
C ASN A 148 21.41 -25.15 -9.77
N GLY A 149 21.03 -25.10 -11.05
CA GLY A 149 19.88 -25.86 -11.55
C GLY A 149 19.34 -25.42 -12.90
N ALA A 150 18.31 -26.13 -13.35
CA ALA A 150 17.55 -25.76 -14.53
C ALA A 150 16.73 -24.49 -14.29
N LEU A 151 16.56 -23.69 -15.33
CA LEU A 151 15.77 -22.47 -15.34
C LEU A 151 14.62 -22.60 -16.36
N SER A 152 13.46 -22.04 -16.00
CA SER A 152 12.31 -21.91 -16.89
C SER A 152 11.98 -20.44 -17.13
N ALA A 153 11.71 -20.07 -18.38
CA ALA A 153 11.20 -18.75 -18.72
C ALA A 153 9.85 -18.44 -18.02
N SER A 154 9.08 -19.43 -17.57
CA SER A 154 7.86 -19.16 -16.80
C SER A 154 8.12 -18.75 -15.34
N ASP A 155 9.30 -19.04 -14.81
CA ASP A 155 9.58 -18.99 -13.37
C ASP A 155 10.69 -18.00 -13.01
N VAL A 156 11.66 -17.71 -13.89
CA VAL A 156 12.70 -16.71 -13.58
C VAL A 156 12.10 -15.32 -13.52
N GLN A 157 12.32 -14.55 -12.47
CA GLN A 157 11.88 -13.14 -12.40
C GLN A 157 13.10 -12.21 -12.38
N LEU A 158 12.92 -10.98 -12.88
CA LEU A 158 13.95 -9.95 -12.96
C LEU A 158 13.41 -8.65 -12.35
N THR A 159 14.23 -7.92 -11.59
CA THR A 159 13.93 -6.58 -11.08
C THR A 159 14.97 -5.58 -11.58
N GLY A 160 14.69 -4.28 -11.41
CA GLY A 160 15.58 -3.19 -11.86
C GLY A 160 15.38 -2.74 -13.30
N PHE A 161 14.29 -3.17 -13.94
CA PHE A 161 13.85 -2.64 -15.22
C PHE A 161 12.87 -1.46 -15.05
N SER A 162 12.88 -0.53 -16.00
CA SER A 162 11.95 0.60 -16.10
C SER A 162 10.77 0.31 -17.02
N SER A 163 10.92 -0.62 -17.96
CA SER A 163 9.85 -1.17 -18.79
C SER A 163 9.99 -2.68 -18.89
N PRO A 164 8.89 -3.45 -18.92
CA PRO A 164 8.93 -4.90 -18.98
C PRO A 164 9.66 -5.37 -20.25
N GLU A 165 10.15 -6.61 -20.21
CA GLU A 165 10.72 -7.28 -21.36
C GLU A 165 9.69 -7.39 -22.50
N LEU A 166 10.15 -7.28 -23.75
CA LEU A 166 9.30 -7.55 -24.91
C LEU A 166 9.12 -9.05 -25.13
N ARG A 167 10.15 -9.83 -24.79
CA ARG A 167 10.16 -11.28 -24.95
C ARG A 167 11.06 -11.94 -23.92
N LYS A 168 10.68 -13.16 -23.55
CA LYS A 168 11.43 -14.03 -22.66
C LYS A 168 11.55 -15.42 -23.27
N SER A 169 12.74 -16.00 -23.21
CA SER A 169 13.02 -17.32 -23.80
C SER A 169 14.00 -18.14 -22.95
N SER A 170 14.00 -19.46 -23.10
CA SER A 170 14.95 -20.37 -22.47
C SER A 170 15.90 -20.93 -23.53
N PRO A 171 17.03 -20.27 -23.81
CA PRO A 171 17.96 -20.71 -24.85
C PRO A 171 18.69 -22.00 -24.49
N ALA A 172 18.83 -22.31 -23.20
CA ALA A 172 19.40 -23.54 -22.67
C ALA A 172 18.68 -23.97 -21.39
N PHE A 173 18.93 -25.19 -20.90
CA PHE A 173 18.23 -25.75 -19.75
C PHE A 173 18.44 -24.95 -18.46
N ASN A 174 19.57 -24.25 -18.31
CA ASN A 174 19.95 -23.45 -17.16
C ASN A 174 20.08 -21.96 -17.49
N GLU A 175 19.44 -21.52 -18.58
CA GLU A 175 19.48 -20.13 -19.04
C GLU A 175 18.10 -19.59 -19.37
N VAL A 176 17.89 -18.31 -19.07
CA VAL A 176 16.75 -17.52 -19.52
C VAL A 176 17.24 -16.19 -20.07
N LEU A 177 16.76 -15.81 -21.25
CA LEU A 177 17.05 -14.54 -21.89
C LEU A 177 15.82 -13.63 -21.80
N PHE A 178 15.99 -12.47 -21.18
CA PHE A 178 15.07 -11.35 -21.23
C PHE A 178 15.50 -10.42 -22.36
N GLU A 179 14.67 -10.25 -23.37
CA GLU A 179 14.98 -9.44 -24.56
C GLU A 179 14.38 -8.04 -24.43
N GLN A 180 15.18 -7.03 -24.78
CA GLN A 180 14.74 -5.63 -24.83
C GLN A 180 14.21 -5.09 -23.48
N VAL A 181 14.89 -5.44 -22.38
CA VAL A 181 14.61 -4.90 -21.05
C VAL A 181 15.00 -3.43 -21.01
N GLY A 182 14.04 -2.57 -20.66
CA GLY A 182 14.30 -1.15 -20.46
C GLY A 182 15.01 -0.92 -19.13
N ILE A 183 16.12 -0.21 -19.14
CA ILE A 183 16.88 0.18 -17.94
C ILE A 183 17.14 1.69 -18.00
N CYS A 184 17.05 2.37 -16.86
CA CYS A 184 17.24 3.81 -16.77
C CYS A 184 18.23 4.18 -15.67
N ARG A 185 19.03 5.22 -15.92
CA ARG A 185 19.94 5.82 -14.93
C ARG A 185 19.87 7.33 -14.99
N VAL A 186 20.38 8.01 -13.98
CA VAL A 186 20.69 9.45 -14.10
C VAL A 186 21.87 9.66 -15.06
N ALA A 187 21.98 10.83 -15.68
CA ALA A 187 23.09 11.15 -16.57
C ALA A 187 24.45 10.95 -15.87
N ASN A 188 25.35 10.21 -16.52
CA ASN A 188 26.65 9.79 -15.97
C ASN A 188 26.59 8.97 -14.66
N GLY A 189 25.42 8.48 -14.26
CA GLY A 189 25.25 7.61 -13.10
C GLY A 189 25.54 6.14 -13.38
N SER A 190 25.45 5.34 -12.32
CA SER A 190 25.45 3.88 -12.42
C SER A 190 24.12 3.36 -12.95
N TRP A 191 24.16 2.24 -13.68
CA TRP A 191 22.97 1.49 -14.04
C TRP A 191 22.29 0.89 -12.80
N PRO A 192 20.96 0.64 -12.84
CA PRO A 192 20.24 0.10 -11.69
C PRO A 192 20.75 -1.30 -11.33
N LEU A 193 20.62 -1.67 -10.06
CA LEU A 193 20.83 -3.06 -9.64
C LEU A 193 19.82 -3.96 -10.36
N LEU A 194 20.32 -4.89 -11.17
CA LEU A 194 19.51 -5.98 -11.71
C LEU A 194 19.59 -7.15 -10.74
N THR A 195 18.44 -7.66 -10.35
CA THR A 195 18.34 -8.85 -9.51
C THR A 195 17.45 -9.86 -10.20
N ALA A 196 17.92 -11.08 -10.35
CA ALA A 196 17.11 -12.17 -10.87
C ALA A 196 17.02 -13.30 -9.84
N PHE A 197 15.97 -14.08 -9.96
CA PHE A 197 15.71 -15.20 -9.09
C PHE A 197 14.91 -16.27 -9.83
N ALA A 198 14.91 -17.49 -9.31
CA ALA A 198 14.17 -18.64 -9.83
C ALA A 198 13.71 -19.57 -8.70
N ASN A 199 12.86 -20.55 -9.01
CA ASN A 199 12.34 -21.60 -8.14
C ASN A 199 11.67 -21.05 -6.87
N HIS A 200 10.87 -20.01 -7.02
CA HIS A 200 10.34 -19.20 -5.93
C HIS A 200 9.46 -19.99 -4.96
N GLY A 201 9.55 -19.63 -3.67
CA GLY A 201 8.79 -20.28 -2.59
C GLY A 201 9.14 -21.75 -2.39
N SER A 202 10.39 -22.14 -2.63
CA SER A 202 10.88 -23.49 -2.41
C SER A 202 12.29 -23.47 -1.80
N ALA A 203 12.71 -24.59 -1.19
CA ALA A 203 14.07 -24.78 -0.71
C ALA A 203 15.13 -24.79 -1.83
N ASN A 204 14.70 -24.86 -3.10
CA ASN A 204 15.57 -24.79 -4.28
C ASN A 204 15.61 -23.38 -4.89
N ALA A 205 15.04 -22.38 -4.20
CA ALA A 205 15.08 -21.01 -4.65
C ALA A 205 16.52 -20.52 -4.77
N ILE A 206 16.81 -19.86 -5.88
CA ILE A 206 18.12 -19.32 -6.22
C ILE A 206 17.98 -17.89 -6.69
N ALA A 207 18.97 -17.06 -6.39
CA ALA A 207 18.99 -15.65 -6.75
C ALA A 207 20.38 -15.20 -7.17
N GLY A 208 20.45 -14.03 -7.78
CA GLY A 208 21.69 -13.38 -8.17
C GLY A 208 21.46 -11.93 -8.54
N SER A 209 22.50 -11.12 -8.43
CA SER A 209 22.41 -9.67 -8.62
C SER A 209 23.66 -9.10 -9.25
N ILE A 210 23.51 -8.04 -10.05
CA ILE A 210 24.62 -7.35 -10.71
C ILE A 210 24.43 -5.83 -10.69
N ARG A 211 25.47 -5.12 -10.24
CA ARG A 211 25.54 -3.63 -10.24
C ARG A 211 26.38 -3.05 -11.36
N GLN A 212 27.43 -3.77 -11.76
CA GLN A 212 28.41 -3.30 -12.72
C GLN A 212 28.23 -4.03 -14.05
N TYR A 213 27.60 -3.36 -15.00
CA TYR A 213 27.41 -3.86 -16.35
C TYR A 213 27.37 -2.72 -17.36
N ASN A 214 27.54 -3.06 -18.63
CA ASN A 214 27.42 -2.12 -19.73
C ASN A 214 26.03 -2.23 -20.36
N GLY A 215 25.18 -1.22 -20.14
CA GLY A 215 23.84 -1.15 -20.75
C GLY A 215 23.81 -1.05 -22.28
N ASN A 216 24.97 -0.99 -22.96
CA ASN A 216 25.08 -1.03 -24.43
C ASN A 216 25.33 -2.43 -24.99
N SER A 217 25.52 -3.43 -24.13
CA SER A 217 25.74 -4.82 -24.51
C SER A 217 24.80 -5.73 -23.74
N GLU A 218 24.65 -6.98 -24.19
CA GLU A 218 23.97 -8.01 -23.41
C GLU A 218 24.59 -8.09 -22.00
N VAL A 219 23.73 -8.12 -20.99
CA VAL A 219 24.10 -8.22 -19.58
C VAL A 219 24.01 -9.69 -19.18
N SER A 220 25.09 -10.24 -18.62
CA SER A 220 25.08 -11.58 -18.04
C SER A 220 24.90 -11.50 -16.53
N LEU A 221 23.90 -12.20 -15.99
CA LEU A 221 23.57 -12.27 -14.57
C LEU A 221 23.56 -13.75 -14.15
N THR A 222 24.33 -14.09 -13.14
CA THR A 222 24.44 -15.47 -12.61
C THR A 222 23.64 -15.62 -11.32
N LEU A 223 22.83 -16.68 -11.21
CA LEU A 223 22.09 -17.04 -10.01
C LEU A 223 22.94 -17.95 -9.10
N ASP A 224 23.83 -17.36 -8.31
CA ASP A 224 24.81 -18.03 -7.45
C ASP A 224 24.43 -18.10 -5.96
N GLN A 225 23.37 -17.39 -5.54
CA GLN A 225 22.89 -17.38 -4.17
C GLN A 225 21.84 -18.45 -3.94
N ASN A 226 22.10 -19.35 -2.98
CA ASN A 226 21.12 -20.32 -2.51
C ASN A 226 20.32 -19.75 -1.35
N VAL A 227 19.10 -20.27 -1.18
CA VAL A 227 18.23 -19.81 -0.11
C VAL A 227 18.58 -20.44 1.24
N SER A 228 18.46 -19.67 2.32
CA SER A 228 18.50 -20.13 3.70
C SER A 228 17.07 -20.38 4.20
N THR A 229 16.87 -21.41 5.01
CA THR A 229 15.55 -21.73 5.57
C THR A 229 15.51 -21.30 7.04
N ILE A 230 14.52 -20.49 7.39
CA ILE A 230 14.28 -20.06 8.79
C ILE A 230 12.94 -20.62 9.29
N PRO A 231 12.87 -21.10 10.54
CA PRO A 231 11.64 -21.61 11.11
C PRO A 231 10.65 -20.46 11.40
N VAL A 232 9.38 -20.70 11.13
CA VAL A 232 8.27 -19.79 11.38
C VAL A 232 7.20 -20.49 12.23
N SER A 233 6.86 -19.88 13.35
CA SER A 233 5.74 -20.29 14.20
C SER A 233 4.56 -19.35 14.00
N VAL A 234 3.39 -19.92 13.72
CA VAL A 234 2.13 -19.17 13.58
C VAL A 234 1.10 -19.72 14.56
N ASN A 235 0.31 -18.85 15.19
CA ASN A 235 -0.75 -19.21 16.12
C ASN A 235 -2.04 -19.77 15.46
N SER A 236 -2.03 -20.01 14.15
CA SER A 236 -3.14 -20.59 13.39
C SER A 236 -2.62 -21.65 12.42
N SER A 237 -3.20 -22.84 12.47
CA SER A 237 -2.82 -23.97 11.62
C SER A 237 -3.34 -23.85 10.18
N SER A 238 -4.32 -22.98 9.92
CA SER A 238 -4.87 -22.71 8.59
C SER A 238 -4.21 -21.52 7.89
N ALA A 239 -3.26 -20.85 8.56
CA ALA A 239 -2.63 -19.66 8.04
C ALA A 239 -1.80 -19.96 6.78
N SER A 240 -1.89 -19.06 5.83
CA SER A 240 -0.97 -18.98 4.71
C SER A 240 0.24 -18.12 5.08
N LEU A 241 1.44 -18.58 4.72
CA LEU A 241 2.67 -17.82 4.86
C LEU A 241 3.05 -17.18 3.53
N LEU A 242 3.42 -15.91 3.56
CA LEU A 242 3.97 -15.16 2.44
C LEU A 242 5.31 -14.55 2.88
N GLU A 243 6.39 -14.96 2.23
CA GLU A 243 7.64 -14.22 2.24
C GLU A 243 7.66 -13.17 1.11
N GLY A 244 8.55 -12.17 1.23
CA GLY A 244 8.86 -11.25 0.14
C GLY A 244 10.16 -10.51 0.42
N HIS A 245 11.05 -10.44 -0.56
CA HIS A 245 12.33 -9.72 -0.48
C HIS A 245 12.20 -8.39 -1.19
N PHE A 246 12.34 -7.30 -0.46
CA PHE A 246 12.26 -5.96 -1.02
C PHE A 246 13.68 -5.51 -1.31
N THR A 247 14.00 -5.33 -2.59
CA THR A 247 15.31 -4.85 -3.03
C THR A 247 15.29 -3.34 -3.24
N GLU A 248 16.45 -2.76 -3.54
CA GLU A 248 16.57 -1.37 -3.99
C GLU A 248 15.74 -1.06 -5.25
N THR A 249 15.52 -2.07 -6.08
CA THR A 249 14.98 -1.89 -7.44
C THR A 249 13.69 -2.65 -7.70
N GLY A 250 13.11 -3.28 -6.68
CA GLY A 250 11.85 -3.99 -6.82
C GLY A 250 11.51 -4.88 -5.63
N THR A 251 10.63 -5.84 -5.89
CA THR A 251 10.23 -6.84 -4.91
C THR A 251 10.34 -8.20 -5.55
N ILE A 252 10.75 -9.16 -4.75
CA ILE A 252 11.13 -10.51 -5.11
C ILE A 252 10.31 -11.49 -4.26
N ASN A 253 9.92 -12.61 -4.87
CA ASN A 253 9.34 -13.79 -4.22
C ASN A 253 8.09 -13.52 -3.37
N LEU A 254 6.95 -13.22 -4.01
CA LEU A 254 5.64 -13.09 -3.35
C LEU A 254 4.80 -14.36 -3.56
N ARG A 255 5.19 -15.47 -2.95
CA ARG A 255 4.41 -16.72 -3.03
C ARG A 255 3.78 -17.08 -1.69
N SER A 256 2.45 -17.20 -1.71
CA SER A 256 1.70 -17.69 -0.55
C SER A 256 1.77 -19.21 -0.47
N ARG A 257 2.05 -19.75 0.71
CA ARG A 257 2.15 -21.18 1.01
C ARG A 257 1.25 -21.53 2.19
N MET A 258 0.28 -22.38 1.95
CA MET A 258 -0.64 -22.86 2.99
C MET A 258 0.09 -23.77 3.97
N ASN A 259 -0.19 -23.63 5.26
CA ASN A 259 0.28 -24.53 6.33
C ASN A 259 1.81 -24.67 6.39
N SER A 260 2.54 -23.63 5.96
CA SER A 260 4.00 -23.59 5.99
C SER A 260 4.51 -23.09 7.33
N ASN A 261 5.59 -23.71 7.82
CA ASN A 261 6.30 -23.35 9.05
C ASN A 261 7.76 -22.92 8.78
N GLU A 262 8.07 -22.57 7.54
CA GLU A 262 9.41 -22.20 7.09
C GLU A 262 9.34 -21.00 6.14
N ALA A 263 10.28 -20.06 6.27
CA ALA A 263 10.49 -18.99 5.30
C ALA A 263 11.84 -19.17 4.60
N PHE A 264 11.87 -18.85 3.31
CA PHE A 264 13.04 -18.98 2.46
C PHE A 264 13.67 -17.61 2.26
N VAL A 265 14.89 -17.39 2.77
CA VAL A 265 15.55 -16.09 2.83
C VAL A 265 16.91 -16.05 2.14
N PHE A 266 17.17 -14.99 1.37
CA PHE A 266 18.49 -14.71 0.80
C PHE A 266 19.22 -13.70 1.68
N ASN A 267 20.05 -14.21 2.59
CA ASN A 267 20.75 -13.40 3.59
C ASN A 267 21.93 -12.59 3.00
N GLU A 268 22.49 -13.04 1.88
CA GLU A 268 23.69 -12.47 1.27
C GLU A 268 23.43 -11.81 -0.09
N LEU A 269 22.17 -11.75 -0.53
CA LEU A 269 21.81 -11.14 -1.82
C LEU A 269 21.97 -9.63 -1.74
N ASP A 270 22.78 -9.08 -2.64
CA ASP A 270 23.08 -7.65 -2.70
C ASP A 270 21.81 -6.83 -2.99
N GLY A 271 21.71 -5.68 -2.32
CA GLY A 271 20.62 -4.73 -2.47
C GLY A 271 19.27 -5.17 -1.93
N VAL A 272 19.19 -6.23 -1.12
CA VAL A 272 18.00 -6.53 -0.32
C VAL A 272 17.89 -5.51 0.82
N ASN A 273 16.89 -4.64 0.74
CA ASN A 273 16.60 -3.62 1.75
C ASN A 273 15.98 -4.20 3.02
N TYR A 274 15.06 -5.14 2.87
CA TYR A 274 14.42 -5.88 3.96
C TYR A 274 13.68 -7.12 3.42
N ILE A 275 13.37 -8.05 4.32
CA ILE A 275 12.58 -9.25 4.05
C ILE A 275 11.30 -9.14 4.86
N MET A 276 10.17 -9.32 4.20
CA MET A 276 8.85 -9.43 4.83
C MET A 276 8.52 -10.90 5.03
N VAL A 277 8.04 -11.25 6.22
CA VAL A 277 7.36 -12.51 6.49
C VAL A 277 5.97 -12.17 7.02
N ARG A 278 4.93 -12.66 6.33
CA ARG A 278 3.53 -12.41 6.66
C ARG A 278 2.80 -13.73 6.81
N ALA A 279 2.04 -13.86 7.89
CA ALA A 279 1.05 -14.92 8.04
C ALA A 279 -0.34 -14.29 7.93
N SER A 280 -1.21 -14.95 7.18
CA SER A 280 -2.60 -14.50 6.99
C SER A 280 -3.56 -15.67 7.06
N ASP A 281 -4.67 -15.45 7.73
CA ASP A 281 -5.86 -16.27 7.63
C ASP A 281 -6.84 -15.56 6.69
N THR A 282 -7.17 -16.21 5.58
CA THR A 282 -7.96 -15.61 4.49
C THR A 282 -9.11 -16.50 4.11
N GLN A 283 -10.32 -15.94 4.11
CA GLN A 283 -11.52 -16.58 3.58
C GLN A 283 -11.96 -15.80 2.34
N PHE A 284 -12.24 -16.53 1.26
CA PHE A 284 -12.68 -15.97 0.00
C PHE A 284 -14.03 -16.59 -0.38
N ASP A 285 -15.05 -15.74 -0.49
CA ASP A 285 -16.39 -16.13 -0.89
C ASP A 285 -16.73 -15.50 -2.24
N VAL A 286 -17.33 -16.29 -3.13
CA VAL A 286 -17.87 -15.86 -4.43
C VAL A 286 -19.37 -15.99 -4.38
N THR A 287 -20.05 -15.00 -4.91
CA THR A 287 -21.52 -14.88 -4.92
C THR A 287 -21.95 -14.25 -6.24
N ASP A 288 -23.27 -14.21 -6.49
CA ASP A 288 -23.82 -13.53 -7.67
C ASP A 288 -23.56 -12.00 -7.65
N GLY A 289 -23.40 -11.41 -6.47
CA GLY A 289 -23.12 -9.99 -6.28
C GLY A 289 -21.63 -9.63 -6.29
N GLY A 290 -20.72 -10.56 -6.58
CA GLY A 290 -19.28 -10.31 -6.60
C GLY A 290 -18.49 -11.17 -5.61
N THR A 291 -17.37 -10.64 -5.12
CA THR A 291 -16.44 -11.40 -4.27
C THR A 291 -16.19 -10.72 -2.94
N VAL A 292 -16.12 -11.51 -1.87
CA VAL A 292 -15.79 -11.04 -0.52
C VAL A 292 -14.51 -11.75 -0.05
N LEU A 293 -13.49 -10.95 0.29
CA LEU A 293 -12.24 -11.42 0.89
C LEU A 293 -12.18 -10.93 2.34
N ARG A 294 -12.20 -11.87 3.27
CA ARG A 294 -11.92 -11.64 4.70
C ARG A 294 -10.49 -12.03 4.97
N SER A 295 -9.75 -11.18 5.67
CA SER A 295 -8.34 -11.43 5.94
C SER A 295 -7.96 -10.91 7.32
N ALA A 296 -7.38 -11.77 8.16
CA ALA A 296 -6.61 -11.37 9.34
C ALA A 296 -5.14 -11.68 9.08
N SER A 297 -4.23 -10.76 9.36
CA SER A 297 -2.82 -11.00 9.12
C SER A 297 -1.89 -10.22 10.03
N GLN A 298 -0.71 -10.79 10.23
CA GLN A 298 0.43 -10.10 10.82
C GLN A 298 1.62 -10.25 9.88
N ARG A 299 2.37 -9.17 9.69
CA ARG A 299 3.67 -9.18 9.04
C ARG A 299 4.74 -8.66 9.97
N ILE A 300 5.96 -9.14 9.77
CA ILE A 300 7.18 -8.59 10.34
C ILE A 300 8.18 -8.40 9.20
N ASN A 301 8.83 -7.24 9.17
CA ASN A 301 9.94 -6.99 8.25
C ASN A 301 11.27 -7.05 9.01
N PHE A 302 12.28 -7.60 8.36
CA PHE A 302 13.60 -7.82 8.93
C PHE A 302 14.67 -7.27 8.02
N LEU A 303 15.77 -6.80 8.60
CA LEU A 303 17.00 -6.55 7.85
C LEU A 303 17.76 -7.88 7.74
N PRO A 304 18.23 -8.30 6.54
CA PRO A 304 19.15 -9.42 6.45
C PRO A 304 20.49 -9.10 7.14
N PRO A 305 21.22 -10.10 7.66
CA PRO A 305 20.87 -11.51 7.68
C PRO A 305 19.86 -11.87 8.79
N ILE A 306 19.00 -12.87 8.52
CA ILE A 306 18.05 -13.43 9.48
C ILE A 306 18.45 -14.88 9.75
N ASN A 307 18.70 -15.18 11.03
CA ASN A 307 19.02 -16.53 11.49
C ASN A 307 18.06 -17.02 12.59
N ASP A 308 17.28 -16.11 13.17
CA ASP A 308 16.37 -16.43 14.27
C ASP A 308 15.00 -16.89 13.77
N ALA A 309 14.33 -17.68 14.61
CA ALA A 309 12.96 -18.08 14.38
C ALA A 309 12.01 -16.88 14.36
N VAL A 310 11.05 -16.90 13.44
CA VAL A 310 10.02 -15.87 13.33
C VAL A 310 8.74 -16.34 14.01
N VAL A 311 8.16 -15.52 14.88
CA VAL A 311 6.87 -15.81 15.54
C VAL A 311 5.84 -14.80 15.07
N LEU A 312 4.74 -15.29 14.48
CA LEU A 312 3.63 -14.49 13.98
C LEU A 312 2.35 -14.85 14.74
N ASN A 313 1.72 -13.82 15.31
CA ASN A 313 0.46 -13.91 16.02
C ASN A 313 -0.63 -13.19 15.22
N ILE A 314 -1.40 -13.95 14.44
CA ILE A 314 -2.54 -13.46 13.69
C ILE A 314 -3.63 -13.00 14.68
N PRO A 315 -4.19 -11.79 14.52
CA PRO A 315 -5.29 -11.30 15.35
C PRO A 315 -6.54 -12.19 15.24
N THR A 316 -7.24 -12.41 16.35
CA THR A 316 -8.46 -13.25 16.41
C THR A 316 -9.74 -12.47 16.05
N SER A 317 -10.81 -13.22 15.76
CA SER A 317 -11.97 -12.89 14.92
C SER A 317 -12.90 -11.73 15.30
N ASP A 318 -12.83 -11.15 16.51
CA ASP A 318 -13.82 -10.15 16.98
C ASP A 318 -13.85 -8.88 16.12
N ALA A 319 -12.69 -8.51 15.54
CA ALA A 319 -12.61 -7.39 14.60
C ALA A 319 -13.40 -7.65 13.30
N MET A 320 -13.54 -8.91 12.88
CA MET A 320 -14.19 -9.27 11.62
C MET A 320 -15.68 -8.92 11.66
N SER A 321 -16.39 -9.37 12.69
CA SER A 321 -17.84 -9.11 12.83
C SER A 321 -18.15 -7.62 12.98
N ALA A 322 -17.27 -6.85 13.63
CA ALA A 322 -17.43 -5.40 13.73
C ALA A 322 -17.27 -4.71 12.36
N LEU A 323 -16.32 -5.15 11.53
CA LEU A 323 -16.15 -4.65 10.16
C LEU A 323 -17.31 -5.06 9.24
N GLU A 324 -17.87 -6.27 9.39
CA GLU A 324 -19.08 -6.69 8.66
C GLU A 324 -20.27 -5.81 9.00
N ASN A 325 -20.49 -5.55 10.30
CA ASN A 325 -21.55 -4.65 10.74
C ASN A 325 -21.37 -3.23 10.18
N PHE A 326 -20.14 -2.72 10.15
CA PHE A 326 -19.87 -1.43 9.53
C PHE A 326 -20.26 -1.42 8.04
N LEU A 327 -19.83 -2.44 7.27
CA LEU A 327 -20.15 -2.52 5.84
C LEU A 327 -21.65 -2.58 5.55
N VAL A 328 -22.41 -3.34 6.34
CA VAL A 328 -23.84 -3.58 6.09
C VAL A 328 -24.73 -2.47 6.64
N ARG A 329 -24.36 -1.86 7.77
CA ARG A 329 -25.22 -0.92 8.50
C ARG A 329 -24.73 0.53 8.42
N ASP A 330 -23.45 0.75 8.70
CA ASP A 330 -22.93 2.10 8.92
C ASP A 330 -22.52 2.76 7.60
N LEU A 331 -21.82 2.03 6.72
CA LEU A 331 -21.37 2.52 5.42
C LEU A 331 -22.52 3.01 4.52
N PRO A 332 -23.65 2.29 4.42
CA PRO A 332 -24.80 2.74 3.62
C PRO A 332 -25.61 3.86 4.27
N SER A 333 -25.38 4.17 5.55
CA SER A 333 -26.18 5.16 6.27
C SER A 333 -25.91 6.60 5.81
N ASP A 334 -26.87 7.49 6.03
CA ASP A 334 -26.74 8.92 5.70
C ASP A 334 -26.05 9.75 6.80
N ASN A 335 -25.68 9.13 7.92
CA ASN A 335 -25.15 9.85 9.08
C ASN A 335 -23.61 9.84 9.18
N PHE A 336 -22.94 9.05 8.33
CA PHE A 336 -21.48 8.94 8.22
C PHE A 336 -20.73 8.61 9.50
N ASN A 337 -21.43 8.19 10.55
CA ASN A 337 -20.83 7.84 11.82
C ASN A 337 -20.41 6.36 11.81
N TYR A 338 -19.35 6.05 12.55
CA TYR A 338 -18.93 4.67 12.77
C TYR A 338 -18.42 4.50 14.20
N ASN A 339 -18.60 3.28 14.72
CA ASN A 339 -18.09 2.89 16.03
C ASN A 339 -17.50 1.47 15.98
N LEU A 340 -16.18 1.42 16.01
CA LEU A 340 -15.34 0.23 16.07
C LEU A 340 -14.52 0.21 17.38
N GLY A 341 -14.86 1.04 18.36
CA GLY A 341 -14.09 1.21 19.60
C GLY A 341 -14.03 -0.04 20.48
N ALA A 342 -14.92 -1.00 20.26
CA ALA A 342 -14.94 -2.29 20.95
C ALA A 342 -13.88 -3.28 20.44
N ILE A 343 -13.20 -2.99 19.32
CA ILE A 343 -12.22 -3.91 18.74
C ILE A 343 -10.90 -3.84 19.53
N PRO A 344 -10.51 -4.89 20.26
CA PRO A 344 -9.31 -4.86 21.09
C PRO A 344 -8.04 -4.94 20.22
N GLY A 345 -6.97 -4.28 20.66
CA GLY A 345 -5.65 -4.42 20.05
C GLY A 345 -5.49 -3.73 18.69
N PHE A 346 -6.39 -2.82 18.32
CA PHE A 346 -6.26 -1.95 17.15
C PHE A 346 -6.46 -0.49 17.55
N ASN A 347 -5.99 0.44 16.72
CA ASN A 347 -6.02 1.87 17.03
C ASN A 347 -6.44 2.75 15.85
N THR A 348 -6.48 2.19 14.64
CA THR A 348 -6.69 2.94 13.42
C THR A 348 -7.69 2.18 12.56
N PHE A 349 -8.70 2.91 12.10
CA PHE A 349 -9.64 2.46 11.09
C PHE A 349 -9.18 2.96 9.72
N TYR A 350 -9.25 2.08 8.72
CA TYR A 350 -8.91 2.37 7.35
C TYR A 350 -10.00 1.86 6.42
N LEU A 351 -10.58 2.78 5.65
CA LEU A 351 -11.57 2.51 4.61
C LEU A 351 -10.97 2.97 3.29
N TYR A 352 -11.13 2.19 2.23
CA TYR A 352 -10.82 2.66 0.89
C TYR A 352 -11.80 2.16 -0.16
N VAL A 353 -11.87 2.91 -1.25
CA VAL A 353 -12.54 2.55 -2.49
C VAL A 353 -11.56 2.72 -3.63
N GLN A 354 -11.56 1.76 -4.55
CA GLN A 354 -10.84 1.86 -5.81
C GLN A 354 -11.72 1.44 -6.98
N THR A 355 -11.56 2.13 -8.10
CA THR A 355 -12.25 1.84 -9.36
C THR A 355 -11.48 2.40 -10.55
N THR A 356 -11.91 2.10 -11.77
CA THR A 356 -11.40 2.69 -13.00
C THR A 356 -12.49 3.51 -13.65
N LEU A 357 -12.30 4.83 -13.74
CA LEU A 357 -13.26 5.79 -14.31
C LEU A 357 -13.48 5.55 -15.81
N THR A 358 -14.53 6.17 -16.37
CA THR A 358 -14.92 6.01 -17.78
C THR A 358 -13.84 6.46 -18.78
N ASP A 359 -12.93 7.35 -18.38
CA ASP A 359 -11.78 7.79 -19.18
C ASP A 359 -10.52 6.91 -19.01
N GLY A 360 -10.62 5.83 -18.24
CA GLY A 360 -9.52 4.91 -17.93
C GLY A 360 -8.65 5.34 -16.74
N THR A 361 -8.94 6.47 -16.09
CA THR A 361 -8.22 6.92 -14.88
C THR A 361 -8.46 5.95 -13.72
N ARG A 362 -7.39 5.52 -13.04
CA ARG A 362 -7.51 4.75 -11.80
C ARG A 362 -7.85 5.68 -10.66
N TYR A 363 -9.02 5.50 -10.07
CA TYR A 363 -9.48 6.28 -8.93
C TYR A 363 -9.24 5.51 -7.64
N PHE A 364 -8.67 6.17 -6.65
CA PHE A 364 -8.49 5.66 -5.30
C PHE A 364 -8.88 6.72 -4.29
N GLN A 365 -9.78 6.38 -3.36
CA GLN A 365 -10.12 7.22 -2.22
C GLN A 365 -9.94 6.41 -0.96
N SER A 366 -9.29 6.97 0.05
CA SER A 366 -9.19 6.36 1.36
C SER A 366 -9.48 7.32 2.50
N PHE A 367 -9.88 6.75 3.61
CA PHE A 367 -10.10 7.40 4.88
C PHE A 367 -9.31 6.67 5.96
N ILE A 368 -8.57 7.44 6.76
CA ILE A 368 -7.76 7.00 7.88
C ILE A 368 -8.26 7.73 9.12
N GLY A 369 -8.82 6.99 10.07
CA GLY A 369 -9.44 7.56 11.27
C GLY A 369 -9.12 6.80 12.56
N PRO A 370 -9.51 7.36 13.72
CA PRO A 370 -9.58 6.60 14.96
C PRO A 370 -10.63 5.48 14.85
N LEU A 371 -10.84 4.68 15.90
CA LEU A 371 -11.86 3.62 15.88
C LEU A 371 -13.31 4.12 16.01
N GLN A 372 -13.54 5.42 16.17
CA GLN A 372 -14.88 6.00 16.24
C GLN A 372 -14.87 7.43 15.74
N GLY A 373 -15.90 7.82 14.98
CA GLY A 373 -16.03 9.19 14.48
C GLY A 373 -16.89 9.27 13.23
N GLN A 374 -16.57 10.26 12.39
CA GLN A 374 -17.21 10.48 11.09
C GLN A 374 -16.20 10.33 9.96
N TYR A 375 -16.62 9.72 8.85
CA TYR A 375 -15.84 9.66 7.61
C TYR A 375 -16.45 10.59 6.55
N PRO A 376 -15.67 11.11 5.59
CA PRO A 376 -16.22 11.94 4.53
C PRO A 376 -16.93 11.08 3.47
N ASP A 377 -18.02 11.60 2.91
CA ASP A 377 -18.67 11.01 1.73
C ASP A 377 -17.96 11.44 0.45
N ASP A 378 -17.89 12.76 0.25
CA ASP A 378 -17.30 13.38 -0.92
C ASP A 378 -16.21 14.36 -0.53
N VAL A 379 -15.06 14.17 -1.15
CA VAL A 379 -13.83 14.88 -0.81
C VAL A 379 -13.27 15.58 -2.02
N ALA A 380 -13.45 15.02 -3.22
CA ALA A 380 -12.91 15.59 -4.44
C ALA A 380 -13.72 16.85 -4.81
N PRO A 381 -13.10 18.04 -4.90
CA PRO A 381 -13.79 19.23 -5.33
C PRO A 381 -14.33 19.09 -6.77
N ALA A 382 -15.51 19.64 -7.03
CA ALA A 382 -16.18 19.53 -8.32
C ALA A 382 -15.35 20.05 -9.51
N ASP A 383 -14.40 20.98 -9.29
CA ASP A 383 -13.52 21.49 -10.34
C ASP A 383 -12.50 20.47 -10.87
N TYR A 384 -12.36 19.31 -10.23
CA TYR A 384 -11.61 18.18 -10.80
C TYR A 384 -12.43 17.38 -11.83
N GLY A 385 -13.75 17.57 -11.90
CA GLY A 385 -14.63 16.89 -12.84
C GLY A 385 -14.57 15.36 -12.74
N ILE A 386 -14.33 14.83 -11.54
CA ILE A 386 -14.25 13.38 -11.31
C ILE A 386 -15.65 12.77 -11.23
N ASP A 387 -16.63 13.51 -10.72
CA ASP A 387 -18.00 13.01 -10.53
C ASP A 387 -18.65 12.59 -11.86
N ASP A 388 -18.44 13.37 -12.92
CA ASP A 388 -18.98 13.09 -14.26
C ASP A 388 -18.33 11.87 -14.93
N LYS A 389 -17.30 11.28 -14.32
CA LYS A 389 -16.53 10.14 -14.85
C LYS A 389 -16.85 8.82 -14.17
N PHE A 390 -17.74 8.81 -13.18
CA PHE A 390 -18.26 7.56 -12.61
C PHE A 390 -19.36 6.98 -13.50
N ASP A 391 -19.32 5.66 -13.68
CA ASP A 391 -20.40 4.88 -14.30
C ASP A 391 -21.20 4.16 -13.20
N GLU A 392 -22.51 3.99 -13.38
CA GLU A 392 -23.36 3.22 -12.48
C GLU A 392 -23.00 1.72 -12.47
N ASN A 393 -22.41 1.21 -13.56
CA ASN A 393 -21.97 -0.18 -13.72
C ASN A 393 -20.47 -0.37 -13.44
N ILE A 394 -19.81 0.61 -12.83
CA ILE A 394 -18.37 0.55 -12.64
C ILE A 394 -18.00 -0.53 -11.62
N ARG A 395 -17.04 -1.39 -11.97
CA ARG A 395 -16.50 -2.34 -11.00
C ARG A 395 -15.69 -1.61 -9.94
N ALA A 396 -16.29 -1.48 -8.75
CA ALA A 396 -15.64 -0.93 -7.58
C ALA A 396 -15.15 -2.03 -6.64
N THR A 397 -14.05 -1.74 -5.95
CA THR A 397 -13.61 -2.49 -4.77
C THR A 397 -13.66 -1.57 -3.56
N VAL A 398 -14.37 -1.99 -2.53
CA VAL A 398 -14.41 -1.34 -1.23
C VAL A 398 -13.68 -2.24 -0.25
N ALA A 399 -12.82 -1.68 0.58
CA ALA A 399 -12.31 -2.42 1.72
C ALA A 399 -12.30 -1.60 3.00
N VAL A 400 -12.57 -2.31 4.09
CA VAL A 400 -12.54 -1.78 5.44
C VAL A 400 -11.55 -2.60 6.23
N SER A 401 -10.82 -1.93 7.12
CA SER A 401 -9.82 -2.60 7.93
C SER A 401 -9.55 -1.85 9.21
N VAL A 402 -9.15 -2.61 10.22
CA VAL A 402 -8.49 -2.07 11.39
C VAL A 402 -7.02 -2.47 11.35
N ILE A 403 -6.16 -1.51 11.66
CA ILE A 403 -4.71 -1.68 11.53
C ILE A 403 -4.01 -1.26 12.81
N ARG A 404 -2.85 -1.87 13.05
CA ARG A 404 -1.97 -1.52 14.15
C ARG A 404 -0.52 -1.71 13.73
N TYR A 405 0.30 -0.69 14.00
CA TYR A 405 1.76 -0.80 14.04
C TYR A 405 2.20 -0.98 15.48
N ASP A 406 3.05 -1.98 15.71
CA ASP A 406 3.56 -2.37 17.04
C ASP A 406 2.43 -2.64 18.07
N GLU A 407 2.72 -2.89 19.35
CA GLU A 407 1.70 -3.40 20.29
C GLU A 407 0.81 -2.33 20.92
N ASN A 408 1.19 -1.04 20.98
CA ASN A 408 0.53 -0.06 21.86
C ASN A 408 0.45 1.41 21.36
N ALA A 409 0.36 1.67 20.05
CA ALA A 409 0.18 3.06 19.58
C ALA A 409 -1.27 3.55 19.76
N SER A 410 -1.48 4.83 20.09
CA SER A 410 -2.78 5.50 19.90
C SER A 410 -2.95 5.93 18.44
N TYR A 411 -4.16 6.30 18.01
CA TYR A 411 -4.38 6.88 16.68
C TYR A 411 -3.51 8.13 16.43
N GLN A 412 -3.37 9.00 17.43
CA GLN A 412 -2.54 10.19 17.31
C GLN A 412 -1.05 9.85 17.20
N GLN A 413 -0.58 8.85 17.95
CA GLN A 413 0.78 8.34 17.79
C GLN A 413 0.99 7.70 16.42
N TYR A 414 -0.03 7.02 15.88
CA TYR A 414 0.00 6.48 14.53
C TYR A 414 0.21 7.59 13.48
N LEU A 415 -0.54 8.68 13.56
CA LEU A 415 -0.40 9.82 12.64
C LEU A 415 1.01 10.44 12.71
N LEU A 416 1.50 10.72 13.92
CA LEU A 416 2.87 11.22 14.12
C LEU A 416 3.92 10.26 13.56
N ASN A 417 3.74 8.95 13.77
CA ASN A 417 4.61 7.94 13.22
C ASN A 417 4.57 7.88 11.68
N GLN A 418 3.43 8.13 11.03
CA GLN A 418 3.37 8.21 9.57
C GLN A 418 4.11 9.44 9.03
N ILE A 419 4.01 10.58 9.73
CA ILE A 419 4.72 11.82 9.38
C ILE A 419 6.23 11.64 9.53
N GLU A 420 6.68 11.00 10.62
CA GLU A 420 8.09 10.65 10.79
C GLU A 420 8.55 9.70 9.67
N ARG A 421 7.76 8.65 9.42
CA ARG A 421 8.04 7.65 8.40
C ARG A 421 8.13 8.24 6.99
N SER A 422 7.32 9.24 6.64
CA SER A 422 7.34 9.86 5.31
C SER A 422 8.67 10.54 4.98
N LYS A 423 9.50 10.84 5.99
CA LYS A 423 10.80 11.51 5.86
C LYS A 423 11.98 10.53 5.77
N LEU A 424 11.74 9.23 5.88
CA LEU A 424 12.78 8.19 5.91
C LEU A 424 13.04 7.56 4.55
N THR A 425 14.15 6.82 4.44
CA THR A 425 14.47 5.97 3.27
C THR A 425 13.54 4.76 3.21
N ALA A 426 13.43 4.10 2.04
CA ALA A 426 12.52 2.95 1.86
C ALA A 426 12.74 1.81 2.88
N SER A 427 14.00 1.42 3.15
CA SER A 427 14.32 0.39 4.16
C SER A 427 13.95 0.84 5.57
N ALA A 428 14.31 2.09 5.93
CA ALA A 428 13.98 2.65 7.24
C ALA A 428 12.45 2.76 7.44
N ARG A 429 11.67 3.04 6.40
CA ARG A 429 10.19 3.06 6.46
C ARG A 429 9.56 1.70 6.78
N ALA A 430 10.27 0.60 6.55
CA ALA A 430 9.70 -0.73 6.69
C ALA A 430 10.20 -1.47 7.94
N THR A 431 11.26 -0.99 8.58
CA THR A 431 11.96 -1.73 9.65
C THR A 431 11.83 -1.02 11.00
N GLY A 432 12.58 -1.46 12.03
CA GLY A 432 12.49 -0.87 13.38
C GLY A 432 11.08 -0.91 13.95
N LYS A 433 10.58 0.23 14.46
CA LYS A 433 9.23 0.33 15.05
C LYS A 433 8.09 0.15 14.03
N TRP A 434 8.36 0.16 12.73
CA TRP A 434 7.35 -0.10 11.68
C TRP A 434 7.40 -1.53 11.12
N ALA A 435 8.33 -2.35 11.63
CA ALA A 435 8.52 -3.72 11.18
C ALA A 435 7.28 -4.59 11.38
N LYS A 436 6.67 -4.50 12.56
CA LYS A 436 5.49 -5.29 12.94
C LYS A 436 4.21 -4.55 12.59
N TYR A 437 3.38 -5.18 11.78
CA TYR A 437 2.10 -4.64 11.35
C TYR A 437 1.03 -5.73 11.38
N SER A 438 -0.09 -5.43 12.03
CA SER A 438 -1.26 -6.32 12.10
C SER A 438 -2.45 -5.64 11.45
N THR A 439 -3.27 -6.42 10.73
CA THR A 439 -4.49 -5.93 10.09
C THR A 439 -5.57 -7.01 10.13
N VAL A 440 -6.81 -6.58 10.34
CA VAL A 440 -8.01 -7.35 10.01
C VAL A 440 -8.79 -6.52 9.00
N SER A 441 -9.19 -7.15 7.90
CA SER A 441 -9.80 -6.46 6.77
C SER A 441 -10.88 -7.29 6.09
N ILE A 442 -11.87 -6.60 5.54
CA ILE A 442 -12.87 -7.14 4.63
C ILE A 442 -12.81 -6.32 3.35
N GLN A 443 -12.64 -7.00 2.22
CA GLN A 443 -12.69 -6.41 0.90
C GLN A 443 -13.88 -6.99 0.14
N VAL A 444 -14.70 -6.11 -0.41
CA VAL A 444 -15.82 -6.46 -1.28
C VAL A 444 -15.52 -5.89 -2.67
N THR A 445 -15.60 -6.73 -3.69
CA THR A 445 -15.43 -6.31 -5.08
C THR A 445 -16.70 -6.65 -5.85
N ALA A 446 -17.29 -5.62 -6.45
CA ALA A 446 -18.47 -5.74 -7.31
C ALA A 446 -18.16 -6.64 -8.54
N PRO A 447 -19.18 -7.26 -9.15
CA PRO A 447 -19.00 -8.03 -10.37
C PRO A 447 -18.65 -7.09 -11.53
N ASN A 448 -18.11 -7.68 -12.60
CA ASN A 448 -17.87 -6.95 -13.86
C ASN A 448 -19.17 -6.70 -14.61
#